data_AF-A0A5M6IKX9-F1
#
_entry.id   AF-A0A5M6IKX9-F1
#
_cell.length_a   1.000
_cell.length_b   1.000
_cell.length_c   1.000
_cell.angle_alpha   90.00
_cell.angle_beta   90.00
_cell.angle_gamma   90.00
#
_symmetry.space_group_name_H-M   'P 1'
#
loop_
_entity.id
_entity.type
_entity.pdbx_description
1 polymer ?
#
loop_
_entity_poly.entity_id
_entity_poly.type
_entity_poly.pdbx_seq_one_letter_code
_entity_poly.pdbx_strand_id
1 'polypeptide(L)' 'MKTLMRRAIMALPLLLAAAPAWAEETPKIDSGDTAWMLTSTALVLLMTIPGLALFYAGMVRKKNVLATMMQSFAITCLV' A
#
# COMPACT_ATOMS: atom_id res chain seq x y z
N MET A 1 -21.14 -2.14 42.91
CA MET A 1 -21.94 -2.41 41.68
C MET A 1 -22.25 -1.17 40.84
N LYS A 2 -22.72 -0.05 41.42
CA LYS A 2 -23.13 1.17 40.64
C LYS A 2 -22.00 1.83 39.82
N THR A 3 -20.75 1.77 40.28
CA THR A 3 -19.56 2.31 39.59
C THR A 3 -19.10 1.45 38.42
N LEU A 4 -19.21 0.12 38.54
CA LEU A 4 -18.90 -0.84 37.47
C LEU A 4 -19.87 -0.67 36.29
N MET A 5 -21.16 -0.51 36.61
CA MET A 5 -22.23 -0.30 35.63
C MET A 5 -22.10 1.03 34.88
N ARG A 6 -21.65 2.11 35.56
CA ARG A 6 -21.32 3.39 34.91
C ARG A 6 -20.13 3.29 33.94
N ARG A 7 -19.11 2.48 34.26
CA ARG A 7 -17.97 2.24 33.35
C ARG A 7 -18.38 1.41 32.13
N ALA A 8 -19.23 0.40 32.32
CA ALA A 8 -19.78 -0.40 31.23
C ALA A 8 -20.61 0.45 30.25
N ILE A 9 -21.44 1.37 30.76
CA ILE A 9 -22.25 2.27 29.92
C ILE A 9 -21.38 3.27 29.15
N MET A 10 -20.28 3.78 29.75
CA MET A 10 -19.31 4.65 29.07
C MET A 10 -18.45 3.91 28.03
N ALA A 11 -18.18 2.61 28.22
CA ALA A 11 -17.42 1.79 27.27
C ALA A 11 -18.29 1.23 26.13
N LEU A 12 -19.60 1.18 26.31
CA LEU A 12 -20.57 0.67 25.32
C LEU A 12 -20.51 1.40 23.96
N PRO A 13 -20.45 2.75 23.87
CA PRO A 13 -20.31 3.44 22.58
C PRO A 13 -18.95 3.17 21.91
N LEU A 14 -17.89 2.92 22.69
CA LEU A 14 -16.57 2.54 22.15
C LEU A 14 -16.58 1.12 21.57
N LEU A 15 -17.31 0.20 22.19
CA LEU A 15 -17.55 -1.14 21.64
C LEU A 15 -18.48 -1.12 20.41
N LEU A 16 -19.46 -0.23 20.37
CA LEU A 16 -20.40 -0.12 19.25
C LEU A 16 -19.76 0.53 18.01
N ALA A 17 -18.81 1.46 18.21
CA ALA A 17 -18.00 2.03 17.13
C ALA A 17 -16.96 1.04 16.56
N ALA A 18 -16.63 -0.02 17.31
CA ALA A 18 -15.75 -1.11 16.87
C ALA A 18 -16.53 -2.29 16.24
N ALA A 19 -17.86 -2.20 16.14
CA ALA A 19 -18.62 -3.11 15.29
C ALA A 19 -18.16 -2.96 13.83
N PRO A 20 -18.22 -4.02 13.00
CA PRO A 20 -17.87 -3.90 11.60
C PRO A 20 -18.70 -2.75 11.01
N ALA A 21 -18.02 -1.81 10.36
CA ALA A 21 -18.63 -0.66 9.72
C ALA A 21 -19.85 -1.15 8.92
N TRP A 22 -21.00 -0.53 9.15
CA TRP A 22 -22.27 -1.00 8.60
C TRP A 22 -22.20 -0.91 7.07
N ALA A 23 -22.50 -2.04 6.42
CA ALA A 23 -22.44 -2.33 4.98
C ALA A 23 -21.04 -2.67 4.42
N GLU A 24 -20.55 -3.86 4.75
CA GLU A 24 -19.70 -4.61 3.82
C GLU A 24 -20.65 -5.42 2.92
N GLU A 25 -21.08 -4.84 1.79
CA GLU A 25 -21.65 -5.65 0.72
C GLU A 25 -20.61 -6.70 0.33
N THR A 26 -21.06 -7.93 0.05
CA THR A 26 -20.18 -9.01 -0.45
C THR A 26 -19.23 -8.43 -1.49
N PRO A 27 -17.89 -8.50 -1.32
CA PRO A 27 -16.95 -7.85 -2.20
C PRO A 27 -17.19 -8.30 -3.63
N LYS A 28 -17.84 -7.45 -4.41
CA LYS A 28 -18.07 -7.69 -5.83
C LYS A 28 -16.88 -7.10 -6.55
N ILE A 29 -16.20 -7.92 -7.34
CA ILE A 29 -15.09 -7.42 -8.17
C ILE A 29 -15.69 -6.48 -9.21
N ASP A 30 -15.45 -5.19 -9.03
CA ASP A 30 -15.77 -4.17 -10.01
C ASP A 30 -14.65 -4.09 -11.06
N SER A 31 -15.04 -4.05 -12.33
CA SER A 31 -14.09 -4.02 -13.45
C SER A 31 -13.40 -2.66 -13.58
N GLY A 32 -14.06 -1.57 -13.21
CA GLY A 32 -13.49 -0.22 -13.17
C GLY A 32 -12.45 -0.10 -12.06
N ASP A 33 -12.76 -0.58 -10.85
CA ASP A 33 -11.82 -0.61 -9.74
C ASP A 33 -10.61 -1.49 -10.06
N THR A 34 -10.83 -2.65 -10.69
CA THR A 34 -9.74 -3.53 -11.13
C THR A 34 -8.86 -2.87 -12.19
N ALA A 35 -9.45 -2.23 -13.20
CA ALA A 35 -8.71 -1.52 -14.23
C ALA A 35 -7.89 -0.36 -13.65
N TRP A 36 -8.47 0.38 -12.70
CA TRP A 36 -7.78 1.46 -12.01
C TRP A 36 -6.63 0.95 -11.13
N MET A 37 -6.83 -0.17 -10.43
CA MET A 37 -5.79 -0.81 -9.62
C MET A 37 -4.63 -1.32 -10.48
N LEU A 38 -4.90 -1.96 -11.63
CA LEU A 38 -3.86 -2.40 -12.57
C LEU A 38 -3.09 -1.21 -13.15
N THR A 39 -3.79 -0.14 -13.52
CA THR A 39 -3.17 1.09 -14.03
C THR A 39 -2.29 1.74 -12.96
N SER A 40 -2.79 1.86 -11.74
CA SER A 40 -2.04 2.39 -10.60
C SER A 40 -0.78 1.56 -10.32
N THR A 41 -0.90 0.23 -10.40
CA THR A 41 0.24 -0.69 -10.21
C THR A 41 1.30 -0.50 -11.30
N ALA A 42 0.88 -0.31 -12.55
CA ALA A 42 1.80 -0.02 -13.65
C ALA A 42 2.53 1.33 -13.45
N LEU A 43 1.84 2.36 -12.94
CA LEU A 43 2.46 3.65 -12.60
C LEU A 43 3.49 3.51 -11.47
N VAL A 44 3.22 2.68 -10.45
CA VAL A 44 4.17 2.39 -9.38
C VAL A 44 5.39 1.64 -9.91
N LEU A 45 5.21 0.65 -10.80
CA LEU A 45 6.32 -0.04 -11.47
C LEU A 45 7.19 0.94 -12.26
N LEU A 46 6.59 1.92 -12.94
CA LEU A 46 7.31 2.95 -13.67
C LEU A 46 8.22 3.82 -12.77
N MET A 47 7.78 4.06 -11.52
CA MET A 47 8.61 4.77 -10.54
C MET A 47 9.89 4.01 -10.23
N THR A 48 9.84 2.69 -10.15
CA THR A 48 11.03 1.87 -9.88
C THR A 48 11.88 1.67 -11.14
N ILE A 49 11.24 1.32 -12.27
CA ILE A 49 11.87 1.07 -13.56
C ILE A 49 11.16 1.90 -14.64
N PRO A 50 11.77 2.97 -15.19
CA PRO A 50 13.16 3.39 -15.04
C PRO A 50 13.40 4.47 -13.96
N GLY A 51 12.39 4.95 -13.24
CA GLY A 51 12.49 6.16 -12.40
C GLY A 51 13.63 6.16 -11.38
N LEU A 52 13.60 5.27 -10.39
CA LEU A 52 14.64 5.13 -9.37
C LEU A 52 15.96 4.66 -9.97
N ALA A 53 15.91 3.72 -10.92
CA ALA A 53 17.10 3.19 -11.58
C ALA A 53 17.93 4.32 -12.24
N LEU A 54 17.28 5.23 -12.97
CA LEU A 54 17.95 6.36 -13.61
C LEU A 54 18.35 7.43 -12.60
N PHE A 55 17.52 7.71 -11.60
CA PHE A 55 17.82 8.69 -10.55
C PHE A 55 19.08 8.31 -9.78
N TYR A 56 19.17 7.07 -9.30
CA TYR A 56 20.36 6.58 -8.58
C TYR A 56 21.56 6.34 -9.51
N ALA A 57 21.34 5.91 -10.76
CA ALA A 57 22.40 5.82 -11.75
C ALA A 57 23.07 7.19 -12.02
N GLY A 58 22.30 8.29 -12.00
CA GLY A 58 22.83 9.65 -12.19
C GLY A 58 23.74 10.14 -11.05
N MET A 59 23.63 9.56 -9.86
CA MET A 59 24.43 9.94 -8.67
C MET A 59 25.71 9.12 -8.51
N VAL A 60 25.89 8.03 -9.28
CA VAL A 60 27.08 7.18 -9.19
C VAL A 60 28.10 7.50 -10.28
N ARG A 61 29.35 7.07 -10.07
CA ARG A 61 30.41 7.18 -11.09
C ARG A 61 30.00 6.40 -12.34
N LYS A 62 30.36 6.91 -13.53
CA LYS A 62 30.03 6.29 -14.84
C LYS A 62 30.31 4.78 -14.91
N LYS A 63 31.41 4.32 -14.32
CA LYS A 63 31.79 2.90 -14.29
C LYS A 63 30.82 1.99 -13.51
N ASN A 64 30.00 2.57 -12.62
CA ASN A 64 29.07 1.85 -11.76
C ASN A 64 27.60 1.97 -12.21
N VAL A 65 27.31 2.79 -13.23
CA VAL A 65 25.93 3.06 -13.70
C VAL A 65 25.19 1.78 -14.07
N LEU A 66 25.83 0.91 -14.86
CA LEU A 66 25.24 -0.35 -15.28
C LEU A 66 24.94 -1.26 -14.08
N ALA A 67 25.85 -1.34 -13.11
CA ALA A 67 25.65 -2.15 -11.92
C ALA A 67 24.47 -1.64 -11.07
N THR A 68 24.34 -0.32 -10.87
CA THR A 68 23.22 0.28 -10.12
C THR A 68 21.87 0.06 -10.80
N MET A 69 21.82 0.17 -12.13
CA MET A 69 20.59 -0.12 -12.89
C MET A 69 20.21 -1.60 -12.80
N MET A 70 21.18 -2.52 -12.96
CA MET A 70 20.93 -3.97 -12.88
C MET A 70 20.53 -4.42 -11.47
N GLN A 71 21.10 -3.84 -10.42
CA GLN A 71 20.69 -4.11 -9.04
C GLN A 71 19.25 -3.64 -8.79
N SER A 72 18.85 -2.48 -9.32
CA SER A 72 17.48 -1.98 -9.22
C SER A 72 16.48 -2.89 -9.94
N PHE A 73 16.84 -3.36 -11.15
CA PHE A 73 16.03 -4.34 -11.89
C PHE A 73 15.92 -5.68 -11.14
N ALA A 74 17.04 -6.22 -10.65
CA ALA A 74 17.07 -7.49 -9.94
C ALA A 74 16.21 -7.48 -8.67
N ILE A 75 16.25 -6.41 -7.87
CA ILE A 75 15.42 -6.29 -6.67
C ILE A 75 13.93 -6.18 -7.05
N THR A 76 13.59 -5.44 -8.11
CA THR A 76 12.20 -5.33 -8.58
C THR A 76 11.64 -6.67 -9.07
N CYS A 77 12.48 -7.57 -9.60
CA CYS A 77 12.05 -8.92 -9.99
C CYS A 77 12.00 -9.92 -8.82
N LEU A 78 12.72 -9.65 -7.73
CA LEU A 78 12.80 -10.52 -6.57
C LEU A 78 11.65 -10.30 -5.58
N VAL A 79 11.17 -9.06 -5.47
CA VAL A 79 10.00 -8.67 -4.68
C VAL A 79 8.74 -8.82 -5.52
#